data_AF-A0A977Q135-F1
#
_entry.id   AF-A0A977Q135-F1
#
_cell.length_a   1.000
_cell.length_b   1.000
_cell.length_c   1.000
_cell.angle_alpha   90.00
_cell.angle_beta   90.00
_cell.angle_gamma   90.00
#
_symmetry.space_group_name_H-M   'P 1'
#
loop_
_entity.id
_entity.type
_entity.pdbx_description
1 polymer ?
#
loop_
_entity_poly.entity_id
_entity_poly.type
_entity_poly.pdbx_seq_one_letter_code
_entity_poly.pdbx_strand_id
1 'polypeptide(L)' 'MRGASDRKDLKVKVFHAEENYLIKTVTFKNVMCSNYNKSFYPTDGYNPQPVNFSLNAEDLIIELKRNG' A
#
# COMPACT_ATOMS: atom_id res chain seq x y z
N MET A 1 -19.85 20.08 -5.68
CA MET A 1 -19.89 19.28 -4.45
C MET A 1 -18.46 18.97 -4.05
N ARG A 2 -17.97 19.46 -2.90
CA ARG A 2 -16.64 19.13 -2.38
C ARG A 2 -16.73 17.72 -1.78
N GLY A 3 -16.34 16.70 -2.54
CA GLY A 3 -16.30 15.33 -2.02
C GLY A 3 -15.30 15.27 -0.89
N ALA A 4 -15.77 14.99 0.33
CA ALA A 4 -14.89 14.60 1.42
C ALA A 4 -14.09 13.39 0.91
N SER A 5 -12.78 13.56 0.80
CA SER A 5 -11.89 12.49 0.37
C SER A 5 -11.99 11.39 1.42
N ASP A 6 -12.57 10.24 1.07
CA ASP A 6 -12.73 9.13 2.01
C ASP A 6 -11.34 8.71 2.52
N ARG A 7 -11.12 8.85 3.82
CA ARG A 7 -9.83 8.57 4.45
C ARG A 7 -9.87 7.20 5.11
N LYS A 8 -8.79 6.43 4.97
CA LYS A 8 -8.70 5.05 5.45
C LYS A 8 -7.38 4.79 6.14
N ASP A 9 -7.36 3.81 7.03
CA ASP A 9 -6.10 3.27 7.54
C ASP A 9 -5.55 2.24 6.53
N LEU A 10 -4.24 2.28 6.28
CA LEU A 10 -3.55 1.32 5.41
C LEU A 10 -2.54 0.52 6.22
N LYS A 11 -2.53 -0.80 6.04
CA LYS A 11 -1.54 -1.70 6.65
C LYS A 11 -0.77 -2.46 5.58
N VAL A 12 0.55 -2.28 5.54
CA VAL A 12 1.48 -2.99 4.66
C VAL A 12 2.27 -3.99 5.49
N LYS A 13 2.27 -5.26 5.08
CA LYS A 13 3.03 -6.34 5.73
C LYS A 13 4.16 -6.77 4.80
N VAL A 14 5.38 -6.82 5.34
CA VAL A 14 6.58 -7.26 4.62
C VAL A 14 7.00 -8.62 5.17
N PHE A 15 7.11 -9.61 4.30
CA PHE A 15 7.47 -10.99 4.65
C PHE A 15 8.87 -11.32 4.15
N HIS A 16 9.54 -12.26 4.82
CA HIS A 16 10.76 -12.87 4.33
C HIS A 16 10.44 -13.69 3.07
N ALA A 17 11.19 -13.47 1.99
CA ALA A 17 10.86 -14.00 0.67
C ALA A 17 10.83 -15.54 0.64
N GLU A 18 11.73 -16.18 1.38
CA GLU A 18 11.90 -17.64 1.34
C GLU A 18 11.16 -18.35 2.48
N GLU A 19 11.21 -17.77 3.68
CA GLU A 19 10.72 -18.41 4.91
C GLU A 19 9.28 -18.01 5.25
N ASN A 20 8.69 -17.07 4.50
CA ASN A 20 7.31 -16.61 4.64
C ASN A 20 6.91 -16.13 6.06
N TYR A 21 7.87 -15.74 6.90
CA TYR A 21 7.56 -15.10 8.17
C TYR A 21 7.49 -13.58 8.02
N LEU A 22 6.63 -12.95 8.84
CA LEU A 22 6.45 -11.50 8.88
C LEU A 22 7.70 -10.81 9.45
N ILE A 23 8.33 -9.94 8.67
CA ILE A 23 9.48 -9.13 9.09
C ILE A 23 9.01 -7.84 9.77
N LYS A 24 8.08 -7.15 9.12
CA LYS A 24 7.68 -5.78 9.48
C LYS A 24 6.24 -5.51 9.10
N THR A 25 5.55 -4.77 9.95
CA THR A 25 4.25 -4.15 9.62
C THR A 25 4.42 -2.64 9.60
N VAL A 26 3.91 -2.00 8.55
CA VAL A 26 3.84 -0.54 8.41
C VAL A 26 2.37 -0.16 8.37
N THR A 27 1.92 0.62 9.36
CA THR A 27 0.54 1.11 9.43
C THR A 27 0.54 2.63 9.20
N PHE A 28 -0.21 3.07 8.21
CA PHE A 28 -0.47 4.48 7.91
C PHE A 28 -1.89 4.82 8.39
N LYS A 29 -2.04 5.92 9.13
CA LYS A 29 -3.34 6.36 9.66
C LYS A 29 -3.92 7.52 8.86
N ASN A 30 -5.25 7.53 8.76
CA ASN A 30 -6.04 8.61 8.15
C ASN A 30 -5.58 9.00 6.73
N VAL A 31 -5.34 7.98 5.91
CA VAL A 31 -4.75 8.09 4.58
C VAL A 31 -5.75 8.59 3.55
N MET A 32 -5.32 9.57 2.75
CA MET A 32 -6.02 10.06 1.57
C MET A 32 -5.27 9.66 0.30
N CYS A 33 -5.99 9.21 -0.73
CA CYS A 33 -5.41 9.04 -2.07
C CYS A 33 -5.26 10.39 -2.76
N SER A 34 -4.02 10.78 -3.09
CA SER A 34 -3.71 12.03 -3.77
C SER A 34 -3.64 11.86 -5.29
N ASN A 35 -3.30 10.66 -5.77
CA ASN A 35 -3.26 10.34 -7.18
C ASN A 35 -3.56 8.87 -7.42
N TYR A 36 -4.25 8.55 -8.51
CA TYR A 36 -4.53 7.19 -8.96
C TYR A 36 -4.37 7.13 -10.48
N ASN A 37 -3.45 6.29 -10.94
CA ASN A 37 -3.14 6.08 -12.34
C ASN A 37 -3.12 4.59 -12.66
N LYS A 38 -3.95 4.18 -13.61
CA LYS A 38 -3.97 2.81 -14.13
C LYS A 38 -3.46 2.85 -15.56
N SER A 39 -2.37 2.14 -15.82
CA SER A 39 -1.85 2.04 -17.19
C SER A 39 -2.74 1.12 -18.03
N PHE A 40 -3.19 1.60 -19.18
CA PHE A 40 -3.93 0.80 -20.16
C PHE A 40 -2.95 0.28 -21.22
N TYR A 41 -2.12 -0.70 -20.87
CA TYR A 41 -1.37 -1.45 -21.88
C TYR A 41 -2.27 -2.54 -22.48
N PRO A 42 -2.21 -2.78 -23.80
CA PRO A 42 -2.87 -3.93 -24.39
C PRO A 42 -2.34 -5.20 -23.71
N THR A 43 -3.25 -5.96 -23.13
CA THR A 43 -2.94 -7.19 -22.40
C THR A 43 -2.46 -8.24 -23.38
N ASP A 44 -1.17 -8.55 -23.35
CA ASP A 44 -0.57 -9.70 -24.01
C ASP A 44 -0.70 -11.00 -23.17
N GLY A 45 -1.59 -11.01 -22.17
CA GLY A 45 -1.95 -12.18 -21.37
C GLY A 45 -0.97 -12.53 -20.26
N TYR A 46 0.21 -11.90 -20.22
CA TYR A 46 1.26 -12.20 -19.22
C TYR A 46 1.49 -11.08 -18.20
N ASN A 47 1.17 -9.82 -18.51
CA ASN A 47 1.41 -8.70 -17.60
C ASN A 47 0.10 -8.13 -17.02
N PRO A 48 -0.12 -8.18 -15.70
CA PRO A 48 -1.19 -7.41 -15.09
C PRO A 48 -0.91 -5.91 -15.32
N GLN A 49 -1.95 -5.17 -15.71
CA GLN A 49 -1.85 -3.72 -15.87
C GLN A 49 -1.45 -3.09 -14.54
N PRO A 50 -0.26 -2.46 -14.44
CA PRO A 50 0.17 -1.87 -13.19
C PRO A 50 -0.76 -0.72 -12.81
N VAL A 51 -1.13 -0.70 -11.52
CA VAL A 51 -1.87 0.40 -10.91
C VAL A 51 -0.92 1.13 -9.99
N ASN A 52 -0.71 2.41 -10.27
CA ASN A 52 0.09 3.31 -9.46
C ASN A 52 -0.84 4.26 -8.71
N PHE A 53 -0.62 4.41 -7.41
CA PHE A 53 -1.34 5.39 -6.61
C PHE A 53 -0.40 6.06 -5.63
N SER A 54 -0.69 7.30 -5.29
CA SER A 54 0.05 8.10 -4.32
C SER A 54 -0.87 8.40 -3.15
N LEU A 55 -0.32 8.29 -1.94
CA LEU A 55 -1.07 8.37 -0.70
C LEU A 55 -0.44 9.43 0.21
N ASN A 56 -1.27 10.23 0.86
CA ASN A 56 -0.88 11.12 1.94
C ASN A 56 -1.44 10.56 3.24
N ALA A 57 -0.58 10.30 4.22
CA ALA A 57 -0.94 9.81 5.54
C ALA A 57 -0.65 10.87 6.60
N GLU A 58 -1.41 10.87 7.70
CA GLU A 58 -1.14 11.75 8.83
C GLU A 58 -0.10 11.14 9.77
N ASP A 59 -0.26 9.86 10.11
CA ASP A 59 0.68 9.14 10.98
C ASP A 59 1.24 7.88 10.33
N LEU A 60 2.43 7.51 10.78
CA LEU A 60 3.16 6.32 10.39
C LEU A 60 3.61 5.53 11.63
N ILE A 61 3.19 4.27 11.72
CA ILE A 61 3.59 3.34 12.77
C ILE A 61 4.37 2.19 12.13
N ILE A 62 5.56 1.90 12.67
CA ILE A 62 6.43 0.81 12.22
C ILE A 62 6.59 -0.20 13.35
N GLU A 63 6.16 -1.43 13.11
CA GLU A 63 6.31 -2.56 14.02
C GLU A 63 7.31 -3.55 13.42
N LEU A 64 8.43 -3.76 14.11
CA LEU A 64 9.47 -4.73 13.73
C LEU A 64 9.28 -6.01 14.53
N LYS A 65 9.36 -7.17 13.88
CA LYS A 65 9.42 -8.44 14.60
C LYS A 65 10.82 -8.62 15.17
N ARG A 66 10.93 -8.85 16.49
CA ARG A 66 12.20 -9.18 17.15
C ARG A 66 12.45 -10.67 16.93
N ASN A 67 13.53 -11.03 16.25
CA ASN A 67 14.00 -12.42 16.23
C ASN A 67 14.49 -12.75 17.64
N GLY A 68 13.87 -13.76 18.25
CA GLY A 68 14.33 -14.36 19.51
C GLY A 68 15.44 -15.36 19.26
#